data_AF-A0A7V7UW74-F1
#
_entry.id   AF-A0A7V7UW74-F1
#
_cell.length_a   1.000
_cell.length_b   1.000
_cell.length_c   1.000
_cell.angle_alpha   90.00
_cell.angle_beta   90.00
_cell.angle_gamma   90.00
#
_symmetry.space_group_name_H-M   'P 1'
#
loop_
_entity.id
_entity.type
_entity.pdbx_description
1 polymer ?
#
loop_
_entity_poly.entity_id
_entity_poly.type
_entity_poly.pdbx_seq_one_letter_code
_entity_poly.pdbx_strand_id
1 'polypeptide(L)'
;MFQKLRNTLKNQKGLTLIELLAVIVILGIIAAIAIPSIGGLINKTKNDAKVAEAVQIISSAKMYVTTNPTATTLDFDDLESYLDNVKDETFTVTVSKDATSGKFDYKITNHDAAPIVKDSATATEVTEQELLTFSGN
;
A
#
# COMPACT_ATOMS: atom_id res chain seq x y z
N MET A 1 32.73 22.05 -49.64
CA MET A 1 31.68 21.33 -48.86
C MET A 1 31.50 21.86 -47.43
N PHE A 2 32.53 22.44 -46.78
CA PHE A 2 32.46 22.98 -45.41
C PHE A 2 31.57 24.22 -45.16
N GLN A 3 31.13 24.90 -46.23
CA GLN A 3 30.34 26.13 -46.11
C GLN A 3 28.87 25.88 -45.71
N LYS A 4 28.32 24.70 -45.99
CA LYS A 4 26.95 24.32 -45.63
C LYS A 4 26.78 24.07 -44.11
N LEU A 5 27.82 23.58 -43.44
CA LEU A 5 27.80 23.27 -42.00
C LEU A 5 27.74 24.54 -41.12
N ARG A 6 28.40 25.62 -41.58
CA ARG A 6 28.40 26.93 -40.88
C ARG A 6 27.04 27.63 -40.94
N ASN A 7 26.25 27.41 -41.98
CA ASN A 7 24.92 28.02 -42.11
C ASN A 7 23.86 27.32 -41.26
N THR A 8 24.02 26.04 -40.94
CA THR A 8 23.07 25.29 -40.09
C THR A 8 23.15 25.75 -38.62
N LEU A 9 24.35 26.09 -38.14
CA LEU A 9 24.57 26.63 -36.78
C LEU A 9 24.05 28.06 -36.61
N LYS A 10 24.06 28.87 -37.67
CA LYS A 10 23.52 30.24 -37.67
C LYS A 10 21.99 30.30 -37.79
N ASN A 11 21.33 29.17 -38.08
CA ASN A 11 19.87 29.06 -38.19
C ASN A 11 19.19 28.62 -36.90
N GLN A 12 19.89 28.62 -35.78
CA GLN A 12 19.26 28.48 -34.47
C GLN A 12 18.56 29.79 -34.11
N LYS A 13 17.35 29.97 -34.63
CA LYS A 13 16.40 30.95 -34.10
C LYS A 13 16.18 30.58 -32.64
N GLY A 14 16.88 31.27 -31.74
CA GLY A 14 16.87 30.99 -30.31
C GLY A 14 15.47 31.20 -29.75
N LEU A 15 15.04 30.26 -28.90
CA LEU A 15 13.87 30.43 -28.04
C LEU A 15 14.05 31.71 -27.22
N THR A 16 13.00 32.51 -27.15
CA THR A 16 13.03 33.73 -26.35
C THR A 16 12.83 33.38 -24.87
N LEU A 17 13.38 34.17 -23.96
CA LEU A 17 13.19 33.96 -22.52
C LEU A 17 11.70 34.01 -22.12
N ILE A 18 10.89 34.76 -22.86
CA ILE A 18 9.45 34.88 -22.59
C ILE A 18 8.67 33.62 -22.96
N GLU A 19 9.09 32.88 -23.99
CA GLU A 19 8.49 31.58 -24.34
C GLU A 19 8.78 30.54 -23.25
N LEU A 20 10.02 30.51 -22.74
CA LEU A 20 10.34 29.64 -21.60
C LEU A 20 9.59 30.06 -20.33
N LEU A 21 9.42 31.37 -20.10
CA LEU A 21 8.69 31.90 -18.95
C LEU A 21 7.21 31.49 -18.99
N ALA A 22 6.54 31.58 -20.14
CA ALA A 22 5.15 31.17 -20.27
C ALA A 22 4.95 29.67 -19.96
N VAL A 23 5.88 28.83 -20.40
CA VAL A 23 5.82 27.37 -20.16
C VAL A 23 5.96 27.03 -18.67
N ILE A 24 6.92 27.61 -17.96
CA ILE A 24 7.11 27.33 -16.53
C ILE A 24 5.92 27.82 -15.69
N VAL A 25 5.25 28.91 -16.09
CA VAL A 25 4.05 29.40 -15.41
C VAL A 25 2.91 28.40 -15.55
N ILE A 26 2.66 27.90 -16.76
CA ILE A 26 1.62 26.89 -16.99
C ILE A 26 1.95 25.59 -16.23
N LEU A 27 3.20 25.12 -16.29
CA LEU A 27 3.64 23.95 -15.52
C LEU A 27 3.49 24.15 -14.00
N GLY A 28 3.76 25.37 -13.51
CA GLY A 28 3.58 25.73 -12.11
C GLY A 28 2.12 25.64 -11.65
N ILE A 29 1.17 26.12 -12.46
CA ILE A 29 -0.27 26.02 -12.16
C ILE A 29 -0.72 24.56 -12.13
N ILE A 30 -0.30 23.76 -13.12
CA ILE A 30 -0.63 22.32 -13.17
C ILE A 30 -0.03 21.60 -11.96
N ALA A 31 1.24 21.85 -11.64
CA ALA A 31 1.93 21.24 -10.51
C ALA A 31 1.25 21.57 -9.16
N ALA A 32 0.78 22.82 -8.99
CA ALA A 32 0.11 23.25 -7.77
C ALA A 32 -1.16 22.44 -7.44
N ILE A 33 -1.91 21.98 -8.45
CA ILE A 33 -3.13 21.17 -8.26
C ILE A 33 -2.80 19.66 -8.25
N ALA A 34 -1.86 19.24 -9.09
CA ALA A 34 -1.53 17.83 -9.29
C ALA A 34 -0.79 17.22 -8.08
N ILE A 35 0.15 17.94 -7.47
CA ILE A 35 0.97 17.42 -6.36
C ILE A 35 0.11 17.00 -5.14
N PRO A 36 -0.77 17.85 -4.58
CA PRO A 36 -1.56 17.45 -3.41
C PRO A 36 -2.54 16.33 -3.70
N SER A 37 -3.16 16.29 -4.90
CA SER A 37 -4.11 15.25 -5.28
C SER A 37 -3.44 13.88 -5.49
N ILE A 38 -2.27 13.84 -6.14
CA ILE A 38 -1.51 12.60 -6.34
C ILE A 38 -0.94 12.08 -5.01
N GLY A 39 -0.46 12.96 -4.12
CA GLY A 39 0.07 12.57 -2.82
C GLY A 39 -0.95 11.84 -1.94
N GLY A 40 -2.18 12.37 -1.86
CA GLY A 40 -3.28 11.72 -1.13
C GLY A 40 -3.66 10.35 -1.72
N LEU A 41 -3.74 10.26 -3.05
CA LEU A 41 -4.04 9.00 -3.75
C LEU A 41 -2.97 7.93 -3.48
N ILE A 42 -1.68 8.28 -3.54
CA ILE A 42 -0.59 7.35 -3.26
C ILE A 42 -0.68 6.79 -1.84
N ASN A 43 -0.96 7.64 -0.85
CA ASN A 43 -1.09 7.21 0.54
C ASN A 43 -2.28 6.26 0.71
N LYS A 44 -3.42 6.56 0.08
CA LYS A 44 -4.59 5.68 0.07
C LYS A 44 -4.26 4.32 -0.55
N THR A 45 -3.63 4.29 -1.73
CA THR A 45 -3.23 3.03 -2.38
C THR A 45 -2.26 2.22 -1.51
N LYS A 46 -1.33 2.86 -0.81
CA LYS A 46 -0.44 2.19 0.15
C LYS A 46 -1.21 1.59 1.32
N ASN A 47 -2.15 2.34 1.90
CA ASN A 47 -2.98 1.88 3.01
C ASN A 47 -3.85 0.69 2.58
N ASP A 48 -4.50 0.78 1.43
CA ASP A 48 -5.30 -0.30 0.85
C ASP A 48 -4.45 -1.56 0.60
N ALA A 49 -3.21 -1.40 0.11
CA ALA A 49 -2.29 -2.52 -0.06
C ALA A 49 -1.92 -3.19 1.26
N LYS A 50 -1.71 -2.41 2.34
CA LYS A 50 -1.46 -2.95 3.69
C LYS A 50 -2.67 -3.68 4.26
N VAL A 51 -3.87 -3.17 4.06
CA VAL A 51 -5.09 -3.88 4.47
C VAL A 51 -5.26 -5.18 3.69
N ALA A 52 -4.99 -5.17 2.38
CA ALA A 52 -5.03 -6.37 1.55
C ALA A 52 -4.00 -7.43 1.98
N GLU A 53 -2.77 -7.00 2.32
CA GLU A 53 -1.70 -7.86 2.87
C GLU A 53 -2.18 -8.55 4.17
N ALA A 54 -2.82 -7.82 5.09
CA ALA A 54 -3.40 -8.41 6.31
C ALA A 54 -4.54 -9.40 6.03
N VAL A 55 -5.41 -9.13 5.05
CA VAL A 55 -6.48 -10.07 4.64
C VAL A 55 -5.89 -11.35 4.05
N GLN A 56 -4.81 -11.23 3.27
CA GLN A 56 -4.09 -12.38 2.74
C GLN A 56 -3.48 -13.22 3.88
N ILE A 57 -2.81 -12.60 4.84
CA ILE A 57 -2.24 -13.27 6.01
C ILE A 57 -3.32 -14.06 6.78
N ILE A 58 -4.48 -13.45 7.02
CA ILE A 58 -5.61 -14.14 7.67
C ILE A 58 -6.12 -15.31 6.83
N SER A 59 -6.17 -15.16 5.50
CA SER A 59 -6.59 -16.24 4.60
C SER A 59 -5.60 -17.41 4.63
N SER A 60 -4.30 -17.13 4.72
CA SER A 60 -3.25 -18.12 4.92
C SER A 60 -3.38 -18.82 6.28
N ALA A 61 -3.63 -18.06 7.35
CA ALA A 61 -3.89 -18.63 8.67
C ALA A 61 -5.12 -19.55 8.70
N LYS A 62 -6.20 -19.20 7.99
CA LYS A 62 -7.39 -20.06 7.83
C LYS A 62 -7.06 -21.39 7.16
N MET A 63 -6.23 -21.36 6.13
CA MET A 63 -5.77 -22.57 5.45
C MET A 63 -4.99 -23.46 6.41
N TYR A 64 -4.04 -22.87 7.16
CA TYR A 64 -3.23 -23.59 8.14
C TYR A 64 -4.08 -24.22 9.27
N VAL A 65 -5.05 -23.47 9.83
CA VAL A 65 -5.92 -23.97 10.91
C VAL A 65 -6.80 -25.13 10.44
N THR A 66 -7.06 -25.27 9.14
CA THR A 66 -7.82 -26.41 8.60
C THR A 66 -7.06 -27.72 8.78
N THR A 67 -5.73 -27.72 8.70
CA THR A 67 -4.88 -28.89 8.99
C THR A 67 -4.44 -28.95 10.45
N ASN A 68 -4.41 -27.81 11.14
CA ASN A 68 -3.90 -27.65 12.50
C ASN A 68 -4.96 -26.96 13.40
N PRO A 69 -6.07 -27.64 13.73
CA PRO A 69 -7.24 -27.01 14.37
C PRO A 69 -7.02 -26.56 15.81
N THR A 70 -5.90 -26.92 16.43
CA THR A 70 -5.51 -26.53 17.79
C THR A 70 -4.58 -25.32 17.83
N ALA A 71 -4.18 -24.78 16.67
CA ALA A 71 -3.31 -23.61 16.61
C ALA A 71 -4.03 -22.37 17.17
N THR A 72 -3.35 -21.65 18.05
CA THR A 72 -3.89 -20.44 18.71
C THR A 72 -3.13 -19.18 18.34
N THR A 73 -1.87 -19.34 17.94
CA THR A 73 -0.95 -18.25 17.60
C THR A 73 -0.09 -18.74 16.45
N LEU A 74 -0.03 -17.94 15.38
CA LEU A 74 0.69 -18.24 14.15
C LEU A 74 1.58 -17.04 13.82
N ASP A 75 2.83 -17.30 13.52
CA ASP A 75 3.80 -16.29 13.08
C ASP A 75 4.07 -16.40 11.57
N PHE A 76 5.09 -15.69 11.10
CA PHE A 76 5.50 -15.74 9.71
C PHE A 76 5.99 -17.14 9.31
N ASP A 77 6.77 -17.81 10.16
CA ASP A 77 7.37 -19.11 9.85
C ASP A 77 6.31 -20.20 9.68
N ASP A 78 5.24 -20.15 10.49
CA ASP A 78 4.09 -21.05 10.35
C ASP A 78 3.35 -20.86 9.01
N LEU A 79 3.34 -19.62 8.49
CA LEU A 79 2.53 -19.23 7.33
C LEU A 79 3.33 -19.05 6.04
N GLU A 80 4.67 -19.10 6.07
CA GLU A 80 5.56 -18.80 4.93
C GLU A 80 5.12 -19.52 3.64
N SER A 81 4.80 -20.81 3.74
CA SER A 81 4.38 -21.64 2.60
C SER A 81 3.01 -21.27 2.00
N TYR A 82 2.21 -20.49 2.73
CA TYR A 82 0.87 -20.04 2.34
C TYR A 82 0.84 -18.54 1.99
N LEU A 83 1.93 -17.81 2.18
CA LEU A 83 2.03 -16.38 1.87
C LEU A 83 2.55 -16.21 0.44
N ASP A 84 2.10 -15.13 -0.19
CA ASP A 84 2.57 -14.72 -1.52
C ASP A 84 3.05 -13.28 -1.44
N ASN A 85 4.37 -13.07 -1.59
CA ASN A 85 5.01 -11.76 -1.62
C ASN A 85 4.77 -10.86 -0.39
N VAL A 86 4.45 -11.44 0.78
CA VAL A 86 4.38 -10.71 2.06
C VAL A 86 5.79 -10.50 2.59
N LYS A 87 6.15 -9.24 2.83
CA LYS A 87 7.51 -8.86 3.29
C LYS A 87 7.57 -8.56 4.78
N ASP A 88 6.42 -8.35 5.41
CA ASP A 88 6.35 -8.17 6.85
C ASP A 88 6.45 -9.54 7.52
N GLU A 89 7.53 -9.75 8.27
CA GLU A 89 7.79 -10.98 9.05
C GLU A 89 7.40 -10.80 10.53
N THR A 90 6.97 -9.60 10.93
CA THR A 90 6.80 -9.23 12.34
C THR A 90 5.37 -9.42 12.87
N PHE A 91 4.44 -9.77 11.98
CA PHE A 91 3.05 -9.94 12.34
C PHE A 91 2.84 -11.23 13.16
N THR A 92 1.71 -11.28 13.86
CA THR A 92 1.23 -12.51 14.49
C THR A 92 -0.27 -12.63 14.31
N VAL A 93 -0.77 -13.83 13.99
CA VAL A 93 -2.20 -14.12 13.90
C VAL A 93 -2.63 -14.90 15.12
N THR A 94 -3.58 -14.34 15.88
CA THR A 94 -4.27 -15.05 16.96
C THR A 94 -5.55 -15.67 16.43
N VAL A 95 -5.73 -16.95 16.73
CA VAL A 95 -6.92 -17.74 16.37
C VAL A 95 -7.65 -18.09 17.65
N SER A 96 -8.92 -17.69 17.75
CA SER A 96 -9.80 -18.11 18.84
C SER A 96 -11.00 -18.87 18.29
N LYS A 97 -11.39 -19.94 18.98
CA LYS A 97 -12.59 -20.69 18.65
C LYS A 97 -13.67 -20.43 19.69
N ASP A 98 -14.81 -19.94 19.24
CA ASP A 98 -15.99 -19.80 20.08
C ASP A 98 -16.51 -21.20 20.47
N ALA A 99 -16.54 -21.49 21.78
CA ALA A 99 -16.96 -22.77 22.32
C ALA A 99 -18.46 -23.08 22.09
N THR A 100 -19.27 -22.05 21.84
CA THR A 100 -20.72 -22.14 21.67
C THR A 100 -21.10 -22.23 20.20
N SER A 101 -20.48 -21.42 19.34
CA SER A 101 -20.81 -21.37 17.91
C SER A 101 -19.90 -22.24 17.03
N GLY A 102 -18.77 -22.71 17.56
CA GLY A 102 -17.76 -23.46 16.83
C GLY A 102 -17.02 -22.65 15.76
N LYS A 103 -17.29 -21.35 15.67
CA LYS A 103 -16.69 -20.44 14.71
C LYS A 103 -15.27 -20.07 15.13
N PHE A 104 -14.42 -19.87 14.14
CA PHE A 104 -13.07 -19.36 14.32
C PHE A 104 -13.06 -17.86 14.07
N ASP A 105 -12.51 -17.12 15.03
CA ASP A 105 -12.21 -15.70 14.94
C ASP A 105 -10.71 -15.52 14.75
N TYR A 106 -10.35 -14.61 13.84
CA TYR A 106 -8.97 -14.32 13.46
C TYR A 106 -8.66 -12.86 13.75
N LYS A 107 -7.50 -12.64 14.36
CA LYS A 107 -6.99 -11.31 14.68
C LYS A 107 -5.52 -11.22 14.33
N ILE A 108 -5.13 -10.20 13.58
CA ILE A 108 -3.73 -9.91 13.30
C ILE A 108 -3.21 -8.87 14.30
N THR A 109 -1.99 -9.05 14.77
CA THR A 109 -1.27 -8.14 15.66
C THR A 109 0.08 -7.77 15.07
N ASN A 110 0.62 -6.61 15.44
CA ASN A 110 1.92 -6.09 14.98
C ASN A 110 2.02 -5.92 13.46
N HIS A 111 0.91 -5.56 12.79
CA HIS A 111 0.88 -5.28 11.37
C HIS A 111 0.34 -3.86 11.11
N ASP A 112 0.87 -3.18 10.08
CA ASP A 112 0.53 -1.79 9.72
C ASP A 112 -0.96 -1.58 9.42
N ALA A 113 -1.70 -2.64 9.13
CA ALA A 113 -3.14 -2.59 8.91
C ALA A 113 -3.93 -2.18 10.17
N ALA A 114 -3.44 -2.47 11.37
CA ALA A 114 -4.16 -2.16 12.61
C ALA A 114 -4.40 -0.65 12.83
N PRO A 115 -3.37 0.22 12.78
CA PRO A 115 -3.58 1.65 12.93
C PRO A 115 -4.37 2.27 11.77
N ILE A 116 -4.30 1.69 10.57
CA ILE A 116 -5.02 2.16 9.38
C ILE A 116 -6.52 1.90 9.52
N VAL A 117 -6.91 0.68 9.90
CA VAL A 117 -8.33 0.30 9.98
C VAL A 117 -9.01 0.92 11.19
N LYS A 118 -8.30 1.07 12.31
CA LYS A 118 -8.85 1.61 13.55
C LYS A 118 -8.72 3.13 13.70
N ASP A 119 -8.14 3.80 12.71
CA ASP A 119 -7.84 5.24 12.76
C ASP A 119 -7.17 5.66 14.09
N SER A 120 -6.19 4.87 14.51
CA SER A 120 -5.52 5.04 15.80
C SER A 120 -4.07 4.57 15.72
N ALA A 121 -3.12 5.50 15.86
CA ALA A 121 -1.69 5.21 15.80
C ALA A 121 -1.20 4.24 16.89
N THR A 122 -2.00 4.00 17.94
CA THR A 122 -1.68 3.06 19.03
C THR A 122 -2.33 1.69 18.85
N ALA A 123 -3.17 1.50 17.81
CA ALA A 123 -3.79 0.21 17.55
C ALA A 123 -2.74 -0.79 17.07
N THR A 124 -2.56 -1.86 17.84
CA THR A 124 -1.62 -2.95 17.52
C THR A 124 -2.33 -4.20 17.02
N GLU A 125 -3.66 -4.23 17.04
CA GLU A 125 -4.47 -5.38 16.68
C GLU A 125 -5.69 -5.00 15.84
N VAL A 126 -6.05 -5.86 14.88
CA VAL A 126 -7.27 -5.71 14.08
C VAL A 126 -7.87 -7.08 13.77
N THR A 127 -9.19 -7.17 13.85
CA THR A 127 -9.94 -8.38 13.57
C THR A 127 -10.21 -8.56 12.08
N GLU A 128 -10.47 -9.79 11.65
CA GLU A 128 -10.89 -10.06 10.28
C GLU A 128 -12.11 -9.22 9.87
N GLN A 129 -13.12 -9.12 10.74
CA GLN A 129 -14.33 -8.39 10.41
C GLN A 129 -14.04 -6.90 10.16
N GLU A 130 -13.20 -6.29 10.99
CA GLU A 130 -12.77 -4.90 10.81
C GLU A 130 -12.02 -4.72 9.48
N LEU A 131 -11.11 -5.63 9.13
CA LEU A 131 -10.39 -5.62 7.85
C LEU A 131 -11.33 -5.74 6.65
N LEU A 132 -12.31 -6.64 6.71
CA LEU A 132 -13.25 -6.87 5.59
C LEU A 132 -14.27 -5.74 5.42
N THR A 133 -14.56 -5.01 6.50
CA THR A 133 -15.45 -3.83 6.43
C THR A 133 -14.71 -2.52 6.16
N PHE A 134 -13.37 -2.55 6.10
CA PHE A 134 -12.59 -1.37 5.80
C PHE A 134 -12.85 -0.89 4.36
N SER A 135 -13.30 0.34 4.25
CA SER A 135 -13.36 1.08 2.99
C SER A 135 -12.39 2.24 3.12
N GLY A 136 -11.25 2.17 2.43
CA GLY A 136 -10.28 3.25 2.38
C GLY A 136 -10.99 4.54 2.03
N ASN A 137 -11.04 5.49 2.97
CA ASN A 137 -11.71 6.77 2.79
C ASN A 137 -10.71 7.76 2.18
#